data_AF-B4V6W1-F1
#
_entry.id   AF-B4V6W1-F1
#
_cell.length_a   1.000
_cell.length_b   1.000
_cell.length_c   1.000
_cell.angle_alpha   90.00
_cell.angle_beta   90.00
_cell.angle_gamma   90.00
#
_symmetry.space_group_name_H-M   'P 1'
#
loop_
_entity.id
_entity.type
_entity.pdbx_description
1 polymer ?
#
loop_
_entity_poly.entity_id
_entity_poly.type
_entity_poly.pdbx_seq_one_letter_code
_entity_poly.pdbx_strand_id
1 'polypeptide(L)'
;MARTVIDVDEDMLEQAAEVFGTKTKVATVNAALADAVNRRKRQAFFDWLAEGGLPDLTGPVPPAAEQPAEGADPKSATGEKATGRDATRETPGDERVRDKAA
;
A
#
# COMPACT_ATOMS: atom_id res chain seq x y z
N MET A 1 -15.64 -23.64 1.11
CA MET A 1 -14.86 -24.31 2.17
C MET A 1 -15.10 -25.81 2.09
N ALA A 2 -14.10 -26.61 2.43
CA ALA A 2 -14.27 -28.06 2.58
C ALA A 2 -14.93 -28.35 3.94
N ARG A 3 -15.80 -29.37 3.98
CA ARG A 3 -16.46 -29.81 5.23
C ARG A 3 -15.64 -30.95 5.82
N THR A 4 -15.16 -30.76 7.04
CA THR A 4 -14.37 -31.74 7.77
C THR A 4 -15.12 -32.10 9.06
N VAL A 5 -15.19 -33.39 9.37
CA VAL A 5 -15.72 -33.87 10.66
C VAL A 5 -14.51 -34.12 11.56
N ILE A 6 -14.47 -33.42 12.69
CA ILE A 6 -13.43 -33.55 13.72
C ILE A 6 -14.09 -33.54 15.09
N ASP A 7 -13.49 -34.23 16.04
CA ASP A 7 -13.85 -34.11 17.45
C ASP A 7 -13.14 -32.89 18.03
N VAL A 8 -13.89 -32.08 18.78
CA VAL A 8 -13.40 -30.84 19.39
C VAL A 8 -13.89 -30.82 20.84
N ASP A 9 -13.01 -30.38 21.74
CA ASP A 9 -13.37 -30.11 23.13
C ASP A 9 -14.37 -28.94 23.17
N GLU A 10 -15.58 -29.20 23.66
CA GLU A 10 -16.68 -28.24 23.66
C GLU A 10 -16.43 -27.10 24.65
N ASP A 11 -15.87 -27.40 25.82
CA ASP A 11 -15.60 -26.39 26.86
C ASP A 11 -14.51 -25.41 26.37
N MET A 12 -13.52 -25.93 25.65
CA MET A 12 -12.48 -25.08 25.05
C MET A 12 -13.02 -24.27 23.87
N LEU A 13 -13.96 -24.83 23.10
CA LEU A 13 -14.59 -24.15 21.98
C LEU A 13 -15.49 -23.00 22.45
N GLU A 14 -16.19 -23.16 23.56
CA GLU A 14 -16.99 -22.11 24.19
C GLU A 14 -16.09 -20.98 24.72
N GLN A 15 -15.02 -21.30 25.46
CA GLN A 15 -14.05 -20.30 25.90
C GLN A 15 -13.42 -19.53 24.74
N ALA A 16 -13.06 -20.23 23.66
CA ALA A 16 -12.56 -19.58 22.46
C ALA A 16 -13.63 -18.68 21.84
N ALA A 17 -14.90 -19.08 21.84
CA ALA A 17 -15.99 -18.26 21.31
C ALA A 17 -16.16 -16.95 22.10
N GLU A 18 -16.01 -17.00 23.41
CA GLU A 18 -15.99 -15.80 24.26
C GLU A 18 -14.80 -14.89 23.95
N VAL A 19 -13.59 -15.47 23.87
CA VAL A 19 -12.35 -14.73 23.55
C VAL A 19 -12.43 -14.04 22.19
N PHE A 20 -12.97 -14.72 21.19
CA PHE A 20 -13.08 -14.20 19.83
C PHE A 20 -14.41 -13.45 19.57
N GLY A 21 -15.33 -13.41 20.53
CA GLY A 21 -16.65 -12.78 20.39
C GLY A 21 -17.52 -13.40 19.29
N THR A 22 -17.32 -14.69 19.00
CA THR A 22 -18.00 -15.40 17.92
C THR A 22 -19.26 -16.10 18.40
N LYS A 23 -20.27 -16.19 17.53
CA LYS A 23 -21.57 -16.80 17.85
C LYS A 23 -21.75 -18.22 17.32
N THR A 24 -20.84 -18.67 16.44
CA THR A 24 -20.95 -19.98 15.80
C THR A 24 -19.63 -20.72 15.90
N LYS A 25 -19.72 -22.04 16.09
CA LYS A 25 -18.56 -22.95 16.19
C LYS A 25 -17.60 -22.78 15.00
N VAL A 26 -18.14 -22.71 13.79
CA VAL A 26 -17.36 -22.53 12.57
C VAL A 26 -16.62 -21.18 12.58
N ALA A 27 -17.27 -20.10 13.03
CA ALA A 27 -16.60 -18.81 13.15
C ALA A 27 -15.49 -18.85 14.19
N THR A 28 -15.71 -19.50 15.34
CA THR A 28 -14.70 -19.67 16.38
C THR A 28 -13.48 -20.44 15.87
N VAL A 29 -13.69 -21.59 15.22
CA VAL A 29 -12.60 -22.41 14.67
C VAL A 29 -11.83 -21.63 13.60
N ASN A 30 -12.51 -20.96 12.69
CA ASN A 30 -11.84 -20.18 11.65
C ASN A 30 -11.07 -18.99 12.23
N ALA A 31 -11.60 -18.31 13.24
CA ALA A 31 -10.93 -17.22 13.93
C ALA A 31 -9.67 -17.71 14.65
N ALA A 32 -9.76 -18.83 15.37
CA ALA A 32 -8.62 -19.44 16.05
C ALA A 32 -7.51 -19.87 15.07
N LEU A 33 -7.88 -20.49 13.94
CA LEU A 33 -6.93 -20.87 12.90
C LEU A 33 -6.27 -19.64 12.25
N ALA A 34 -7.05 -18.59 11.98
CA ALA A 34 -6.52 -17.35 11.43
C ALA A 34 -5.54 -16.68 12.39
N ASP A 35 -5.86 -16.62 13.69
CA ASP A 35 -4.95 -16.06 14.70
C ASP A 35 -3.64 -16.86 14.79
N ALA A 36 -3.71 -18.20 14.84
CA ALA A 36 -2.53 -19.05 14.89
C ALA A 36 -1.60 -18.83 13.68
N VAL A 37 -2.17 -18.78 12.48
CA VAL A 37 -1.41 -18.51 11.24
C VAL A 37 -0.81 -17.10 11.25
N ASN A 38 -1.60 -16.10 11.63
CA ASN A 38 -1.14 -14.71 11.67
C ASN A 38 -0.06 -14.50 12.73
N ARG A 39 -0.15 -15.17 13.87
CA ARG A 39 0.88 -15.16 14.90
C ARG A 39 2.19 -15.74 14.37
N ARG A 40 2.14 -16.86 13.65
CA ARG A 40 3.34 -17.46 13.05
C ARG A 40 3.94 -16.57 11.95
N LYS A 41 3.11 -15.95 11.11
CA LYS A 41 3.56 -14.99 10.09
C LYS A 41 4.22 -13.77 10.71
N ARG A 42 3.63 -13.20 11.77
CA ARG A 42 4.24 -12.09 12.52
C ARG A 42 5.61 -12.48 13.06
N GLN A 43 5.73 -13.66 13.65
CA GLN A 43 7.03 -14.14 14.14
C GLN A 43 8.05 -14.28 13.01
N ALA A 44 7.69 -14.96 11.92
CA ALA A 44 8.60 -15.12 10.78
C ALA A 44 9.00 -13.77 10.15
N PHE A 45 8.10 -12.79 10.14
CA PHE A 45 8.41 -11.44 9.69
C PHE A 45 9.42 -10.76 10.61
N PHE A 46 9.28 -10.88 11.93
CA PHE A 46 10.26 -10.33 12.87
C PHE A 46 11.62 -11.03 12.77
N ASP A 47 11.64 -12.35 12.58
CA ASP A 47 12.87 -13.11 12.37
C ASP A 47 13.60 -12.58 11.11
N TRP A 48 12.86 -12.43 10.00
CA TRP A 48 13.38 -11.86 8.76
C TRP A 48 13.86 -10.40 8.90
N LEU A 49 13.17 -9.59 9.70
CA LEU A 49 13.62 -8.23 10.01
C LEU A 49 14.96 -8.23 10.77
N ALA A 50 15.11 -9.13 11.75
CA ALA A 50 16.34 -9.25 12.52
C ALA A 50 17.53 -9.71 11.66
N GLU A 51 17.27 -10.49 10.61
CA GLU A 51 18.26 -10.91 9.60
C GLU A 51 18.65 -9.80 8.60
N GLY A 52 18.07 -8.60 8.72
CA GLY A 52 18.38 -7.47 7.84
C GLY A 52 17.51 -7.40 6.60
N GLY A 53 16.28 -7.91 6.66
CA GLY A 53 15.31 -7.90 5.56
C GLY A 53 14.94 -6.52 5.00
N LEU A 54 15.30 -5.42 5.68
CA LEU A 54 15.07 -4.04 5.24
C LEU A 54 16.39 -3.29 4.95
N PRO A 55 17.17 -3.71 3.95
CA PRO A 55 18.47 -3.10 3.68
C PRO A 55 18.37 -1.60 3.37
N ASP A 56 17.31 -1.17 2.66
CA ASP A 56 17.13 0.23 2.24
C ASP A 56 16.49 1.13 3.31
N LEU A 57 16.04 0.56 4.45
CA LEU A 57 15.44 1.32 5.55
C LEU A 57 16.31 1.34 6.82
N THR A 58 17.53 0.82 6.75
CA THR A 58 18.47 0.74 7.90
C THR A 58 19.61 1.74 7.84
N GLY A 59 19.67 2.56 6.78
CA GLY A 59 20.68 3.62 6.60
C GLY A 59 20.32 4.95 7.29
N PRO A 60 21.25 5.92 7.29
CA PRO A 60 21.00 7.26 7.80
C PRO A 60 19.81 7.92 7.07
N VAL A 61 18.90 8.52 7.82
CA VAL A 61 17.80 9.31 7.23
C VAL A 61 18.41 10.51 6.51
N PRO A 62 18.20 10.67 5.19
CA PRO A 62 18.67 11.85 4.49
C PRO A 62 18.00 13.08 5.10
N PRO A 63 18.70 14.23 5.20
CA PRO A 63 18.08 15.44 5.70
C PRO A 63 16.82 15.70 4.87
N ALA A 64 15.70 15.93 5.57
CA ALA A 64 14.41 16.17 4.91
C ALA A 64 14.63 17.24 3.84
N ALA A 65 14.52 16.86 2.57
CA ALA A 65 14.50 17.82 1.49
C ALA A 65 13.37 18.80 1.86
N GLU A 66 13.72 20.08 2.04
CA GLU A 66 12.78 21.13 2.40
C GLU A 66 11.59 21.00 1.45
N GLN A 67 10.49 20.46 1.96
CA GLN A 67 9.26 20.38 1.21
C GLN A 67 8.84 21.83 1.01
N PRO A 68 8.74 22.33 -0.23
CA PRO A 68 8.26 23.68 -0.44
C PRO A 68 6.87 23.75 0.20
N ALA A 69 6.71 24.66 1.15
CA ALA A 69 5.47 24.81 1.91
C ALA A 69 4.29 24.89 0.94
N GLU A 70 3.44 23.86 0.98
CA GLU A 70 2.20 23.81 0.20
C GLU A 70 1.26 24.86 0.79
N GLY A 71 1.29 26.06 0.22
CA GLY A 71 0.50 27.20 0.68
C GLY A 71 0.98 28.60 0.25
N ALA A 72 1.92 28.74 -0.68
CA ALA A 72 2.28 30.07 -1.21
C ALA A 72 1.40 30.46 -2.40
N ASP A 73 0.50 31.44 -2.18
CA ASP A 73 -0.30 32.08 -3.22
C ASP A 73 0.54 32.57 -4.41
N PRO A 74 0.21 32.21 -5.68
CA PRO A 74 1.01 32.56 -6.85
C PRO A 74 0.88 34.02 -7.33
N LYS A 75 0.44 34.97 -6.49
CA LYS A 75 0.16 36.36 -6.91
C LYS A 75 0.90 37.45 -6.13
N SER A 76 2.19 37.28 -5.88
CA SER A 76 3.02 38.39 -5.40
C SER A 76 4.42 38.41 -6.05
N ALA A 77 4.46 38.36 -7.38
CA ALA A 77 5.62 38.82 -8.14
C ALA A 77 5.14 39.70 -9.30
N THR A 78 4.73 40.93 -8.95
CA THR A 78 4.58 42.02 -9.92
C THR A 78 5.87 42.84 -9.94
N GLY A 79 6.40 43.00 -11.16
CA GLY A 79 7.47 43.94 -11.52
C GLY A 79 8.54 43.22 -12.32
N GLU A 80 8.97 43.62 -13.52
CA GLU A 80 8.60 44.70 -14.41
C GLU A 80 9.28 44.39 -15.77
N LYS A 81 8.57 44.65 -16.87
CA LYS A 81 8.95 44.82 -18.29
C LYS A 81 10.37 44.43 -18.78
N ALA A 82 10.45 43.76 -19.94
CA ALA A 82 10.75 44.41 -21.23
C ALA A 82 10.88 43.42 -22.42
N THR A 83 10.00 43.60 -23.40
CA THR A 83 10.24 43.64 -24.86
C THR A 83 11.00 42.52 -25.58
N GLY A 84 10.36 41.93 -26.59
CA GLY A 84 11.04 41.66 -27.87
C GLY A 84 10.53 40.49 -28.71
N ARG A 85 9.77 40.82 -29.78
CA ARG A 85 9.66 40.14 -31.10
C ARG A 85 9.23 38.67 -31.13
N ASP A 86 8.02 38.36 -31.59
CA ASP A 86 7.60 38.29 -33.01
C ASP A 86 8.36 37.21 -33.81
N ALA A 87 7.71 36.06 -34.01
CA ALA A 87 7.87 35.18 -35.17
C ALA A 87 6.73 34.14 -35.18
N THR A 88 5.70 34.47 -35.95
CA THR A 88 4.77 33.56 -36.62
C THR A 88 5.45 32.31 -37.20
N ARG A 89 4.89 31.10 -36.98
CA ARG A 89 4.64 30.12 -38.06
C ARG A 89 3.83 28.87 -37.64
N GLU A 90 2.62 28.77 -38.19
CA GLU A 90 2.00 27.59 -38.83
C GLU A 90 2.15 26.20 -38.19
N THR A 91 1.06 25.69 -37.61
CA THR A 91 0.58 24.31 -37.88
C THR A 91 -0.14 24.31 -39.23
N PRO A 92 -0.19 23.23 -40.07
CA PRO A 92 -0.53 21.86 -39.65
C PRO A 92 0.02 20.68 -40.52
N GLY A 93 -0.18 19.45 -40.04
CA GLY A 93 -0.60 18.34 -40.91
C GLY A 93 0.39 17.21 -41.24
N ASP A 94 -0.21 16.05 -41.55
CA ASP A 94 0.31 14.86 -42.25
C ASP A 94 0.77 13.71 -41.34
N GLU A 95 -0.13 12.82 -40.88
CA GLU A 95 -0.76 11.71 -41.63
C GLU A 95 0.25 10.64 -42.10
N ARG A 96 0.00 9.42 -41.62
CA ARG A 96 0.31 8.07 -42.19
C ARG A 96 0.29 7.10 -41.00
N VAL A 97 -0.81 6.42 -40.67
CA VAL A 97 -1.49 5.33 -41.40
C VAL A 97 -0.50 4.25 -41.87
N ARG A 98 -0.82 3.01 -41.46
CA ARG A 98 -0.28 1.68 -41.82
C ARG A 98 0.62 1.06 -40.75
N ASP A 99 0.40 -0.16 -40.26
CA ASP A 99 -0.60 -1.17 -40.61
C ASP A 99 -0.82 -2.12 -39.43
N LYS A 100 -2.04 -2.65 -39.38
CA LYS A 100 -2.58 -3.65 -38.46
C LYS A 100 -2.84 -4.91 -39.27
N ALA A 101 -2.68 -6.09 -38.64
CA ALA A 101 -2.92 -7.45 -39.17
C ALA A 101 -1.76 -8.02 -40.02
N ALA A 102 -1.38 -9.29 -39.91
CA ALA A 102 -2.10 -10.48 -39.44
C ALA A 102 -1.19 -11.43 -38.66
#